data_AF-A0A392N6A1-F1
#
_entry.id   AF-A0A392N6A1-F1
#
_cell.length_a   1.000
_cell.length_b   1.000
_cell.length_c   1.000
_cell.angle_alpha   90.00
_cell.angle_beta   90.00
_cell.angle_gamma   90.00
#
_symmetry.space_group_name_H-M   'P 1'
#
loop_
_entity.id
_entity.type
_entity.pdbx_description
1 polymer ?
#
loop_
_entity_poly.entity_id
_entity_poly.type
_entity_poly.pdbx_seq_one_letter_code
_entity_poly.pdbx_strand_id
1 'polypeptide(L)' 'MDKTICAMSSVFIGAPGSTFTEDILRLRKDWGSASLCDEYQGEEPNIVAENE' A
#
# COMPACT_ATOMS: atom_id res chain seq x y z
N MET A 1 0.50 -9.98 9.93
CA MET A 1 1.21 -9.12 8.99
C MET A 1 2.13 -8.21 9.79
N ASP A 2 3.40 -8.10 9.43
CA ASP A 2 4.38 -7.26 10.15
C ASP A 2 4.39 -5.84 9.58
N LYS A 3 4.38 -4.82 10.46
CA LYS A 3 4.30 -3.42 10.01
C LYS A 3 5.60 -2.88 9.44
N THR A 4 6.74 -3.31 9.98
CA THR A 4 8.06 -2.86 9.54
C THR A 4 8.34 -3.37 8.13
N ILE A 5 8.04 -4.64 7.86
CA ILE A 5 8.22 -5.23 6.53
C ILE A 5 7.33 -4.52 5.50
N CYS A 6 6.06 -4.28 5.81
CA CYS A 6 5.15 -3.54 4.91
C CYS A 6 5.59 -2.08 4.69
N ALA A 7 6.18 -1.43 5.70
CA ALA A 7 6.66 -0.07 5.56
C ALA A 7 7.97 0.04 4.75
N MET A 8 8.78 -1.02 4.70
CA MET A 8 10.02 -1.05 3.90
C MET A 8 9.82 -1.56 2.45
N SER A 9 8.63 -2.06 2.09
CA SER A 9 8.40 -2.56 0.73
C SER A 9 8.52 -1.46 -0.32
N SER A 10 8.85 -1.82 -1.56
CA SER A 10 8.85 -0.84 -2.66
C SER A 10 7.46 -0.34 -3.02
N VAL A 11 6.45 -1.23 -2.89
CA VAL A 11 5.03 -0.95 -3.11
C VAL A 11 4.25 -1.57 -1.96
N PHE A 12 3.23 -0.88 -1.47
CA PHE A 12 2.30 -1.38 -0.47
C PHE A 12 0.86 -1.20 -0.97
N ILE A 13 0.06 -2.26 -0.90
CA ILE A 13 -1.37 -2.24 -1.23
C ILE A 13 -2.11 -2.65 0.03
N GLY A 14 -2.88 -1.71 0.57
CA GLY A 14 -3.67 -1.90 1.78
C GLY A 14 -5.17 -1.73 1.53
N ALA A 15 -5.97 -2.21 2.47
CA ALA A 15 -7.41 -1.97 2.46
C ALA A 15 -7.72 -0.57 3.03
N PRO A 16 -8.51 0.27 2.33
CA PRO A 16 -8.96 1.56 2.87
C PRO A 16 -9.74 1.37 4.18
N GLY A 17 -9.56 2.30 5.13
CA GLY A 17 -10.24 2.28 6.43
C GLY A 17 -9.71 1.24 7.42
N SER A 18 -8.67 0.49 7.07
CA SER A 18 -7.96 -0.35 8.04
C SER A 18 -6.95 0.48 8.83
N THR A 19 -7.02 0.44 10.16
CA THR A 19 -6.01 1.04 11.05
C THR A 19 -4.61 0.51 10.76
N PHE A 20 -4.50 -0.75 10.32
CA PHE A 20 -3.22 -1.32 9.90
C PHE A 20 -2.69 -0.59 8.66
N THR A 21 -3.51 -0.41 7.62
CA THR A 21 -3.13 0.32 6.40
C THR A 21 -2.70 1.74 6.71
N GLU A 22 -3.46 2.45 7.55
CA GLU A 22 -3.15 3.83 7.96
C GLU A 22 -1.79 3.93 8.69
N ASP A 23 -1.51 2.97 9.58
CA ASP A 23 -0.22 2.90 10.27
C ASP A 23 0.94 2.65 9.29
N ILE A 24 0.76 1.78 8.29
CA ILE A 24 1.79 1.55 7.26
C ILE A 24 2.02 2.82 6.44
N LEU A 25 0.96 3.48 5.97
CA LEU A 25 1.07 4.71 5.18
C LEU A 25 1.79 5.82 5.96
N ARG A 26 1.54 5.91 7.28
CA ARG A 26 2.27 6.84 8.16
C ARG A 26 3.75 6.48 8.26
N LEU A 27 4.09 5.22 8.55
CA LEU A 27 5.48 4.78 8.65
C LEU A 27 6.25 4.98 7.34
N ARG A 28 5.61 4.69 6.19
CA ARG A 28 6.22 4.89 4.86
C ARG A 28 6.53 6.35 4.57
N LYS A 29 5.66 7.28 4.98
CA LYS A 29 5.91 8.73 4.89
C LYS A 29 7.06 9.14 5.81
N ASP A 30 7.04 8.70 7.07
CA ASP A 30 8.07 9.05 8.05
C ASP A 30 9.46 8.53 7.65
N TRP A 31 9.53 7.39 6.96
CA TRP A 31 10.79 6.76 6.53
C TRP A 31 11.22 7.12 5.10
N GLY A 32 10.41 7.89 4.36
CA GLY A 32 10.70 8.26 2.97
C GLY A 32 10.61 7.11 1.97
N SER A 33 9.95 5.99 2.34
CA SER A 33 9.69 4.85 1.45
C SER A 33 8.35 4.96 0.72
N ALA A 34 7.60 6.04 0.95
CA ALA A 34 6.37 6.34 0.23
C ALA A 34 6.60 6.42 -1.29
N SER A 35 5.62 5.91 -2.03
CA SER A 35 5.59 5.71 -3.47
C SER A 35 4.34 6.36 -4.04
N LEU A 36 4.30 6.56 -5.37
CA LEU A 36 3.12 7.06 -6.07
C LEU A 36 1.87 6.21 -5.81
N CYS A 37 2.03 4.90 -5.59
CA CYS A 37 0.94 3.97 -5.34
C CYS A 37 0.35 4.08 -3.92
N ASP A 38 1.01 4.78 -3.00
CA ASP A 38 0.48 5.04 -1.65
C ASP A 38 -0.64 6.10 -1.68
N GLU A 39 -0.63 6.96 -2.71
CA GLU A 39 -1.75 7.82 -3.05
C GLU A 39 -2.69 7.01 -3.94
N TYR A 40 -3.70 6.43 -3.32
CA TYR A 40 -4.74 5.69 -4.04
C TYR A 40 -5.41 6.62 -5.05
N GLN A 41 -5.09 6.49 -6.35
CA GLN A 41 -5.68 7.32 -7.40
C GLN A 41 -7.12 6.91 -7.75
N GLY A 42 -7.69 5.92 -7.06
CA GLY A 42 -9.08 5.51 -7.25
C GLY A 42 -9.38 4.80 -8.58
N GLU A 43 -8.35 4.51 -9.38
CA GLU A 43 -8.50 3.72 -10.59
C GLU A 43 -8.63 2.24 -10.22
N GLU A 44 -9.68 1.58 -10.71
CA GLU A 44 -9.81 0.14 -10.60
C GLU A 44 -8.67 -0.53 -11.38
N PRO A 45 -8.06 -1.62 -10.86
CA PRO A 45 -7.04 -2.36 -11.59
C PRO A 45 -7.62 -2.81 -12.93
N ASN A 46 -7.06 -2.29 -14.04
CA ASN A 46 -7.48 -2.68 -15.39
C ASN A 46 -6.90 -4.04 -15.81
N ILE A 47 -6.50 -4.86 -14.84
CA ILE A 47 -5.91 -6.18 -15.04
C ILE A 47 -6.92 -7.20 -14.52
N VAL A 48 -7.67 -7.78 -15.45
CA VAL A 48 -8.38 -9.03 -15.19
C VAL A 48 -7.31 -10.12 -15.22
N ALA A 49 -7.04 -10.76 -14.08
CA ALA A 49 -6.25 -11.97 -14.08
C ALA A 49 -7.01 -12.99 -14.94
N GLU A 50 -6.44 -13.38 -16.08
CA GLU A 50 -6.97 -14.50 -16.85
C GLU A 50 -6.97 -15.71 -15.92
N ASN A 51 -8.16 -16.26 -15.65
CA ASN A 51 -8.27 -17.51 -14.92
C ASN A 51 -7.55 -18.57 -15.75
N GLU A 52 -6.46 -19.11 -15.22
CA GLU A 52 -5.84 -20.35 -15.72
C GLU A 52 -6.77 -21.54 -15.47
#